data_AF-A0A925EAF9-F1
#
_entry.id   AF-A0A925EAF9-F1
#
_cell.length_a   1.000
_cell.length_b   1.000
_cell.length_c   1.000
_cell.angle_alpha   90.00
_cell.angle_beta   90.00
_cell.angle_gamma   90.00
#
_symmetry.space_group_name_H-M   'P 1'
#
loop_
_entity.id
_entity.type
_entity.pdbx_description
1 polymer ?
#
loop_
_entity_poly.entity_id
_entity_poly.type
_entity_poly.pdbx_seq_one_letter_code
_entity_poly.pdbx_strand_id
1 'polypeptide(L)'
;MKKKIKIWMVRLGATALLITGLLVVIVLNPMLTYAGKTTYNNYTLFHNKPLEKELIAHLDEATNLIKTSEFYNPDLRLEICLNDGSKYPGIIQALKGRAFAFGFYNKVVLVATTNYKNNFVELNGYKWNLAQLLAHEMIHCLQFDKRGFWRSNPVAKFPAWKWEGYPEYVARQHPGQKDLSKNIDRLLLTEQTAHNNWIQFDDSTGTVIPYYRNWLLVQFCLDIKHMTYEQVLSDTTGEEIVRKQMMDWYNHQ
;
A
#
# COMPACT_ATOMS: atom_id res chain seq x y z
N MET A 1 37.09 18.78 32.55
CA MET A 1 36.14 18.84 31.39
C MET A 1 35.92 17.50 30.68
N LYS A 2 36.96 16.79 30.22
CA LYS A 2 36.82 15.54 29.43
C LYS A 2 35.97 14.44 30.09
N LYS A 3 36.06 14.24 31.42
CA LYS A 3 35.25 13.24 32.16
C LYS A 3 33.76 13.59 32.20
N LYS A 4 33.41 14.87 32.39
CA LYS A 4 32.01 15.33 32.38
C LYS A 4 31.37 15.15 31.00
N ILE A 5 32.12 15.46 29.93
CA ILE A 5 31.66 15.26 28.54
C ILE A 5 31.40 13.77 28.26
N LYS A 6 32.30 12.86 28.67
CA LYS A 6 32.08 11.41 28.54
C LYS A 6 30.81 10.92 29.24
N ILE A 7 30.55 11.40 30.46
CA ILE A 7 29.32 11.04 31.21
C ILE A 7 28.08 11.53 30.47
N TRP A 8 28.09 12.76 29.94
CA TRP A 8 26.98 13.29 29.15
C TRP A 8 26.76 12.53 27.85
N MET A 9 27.82 12.14 27.13
CA MET A 9 27.69 11.32 25.92
C MET A 9 27.07 9.96 26.22
N VAL A 10 27.49 9.29 27.30
CA VAL A 10 26.90 8.00 27.72
C VAL A 10 25.43 8.17 28.09
N ARG A 11 25.08 9.22 28.84
CA ARG A 11 23.68 9.51 29.21
C ARG A 11 22.82 9.79 27.99
N LEU A 12 23.28 10.63 27.07
CA LEU A 12 22.55 10.94 25.84
C LEU A 12 22.39 9.69 24.97
N GLY A 13 23.44 8.87 24.83
CA GLY A 13 23.36 7.61 24.11
C GLY A 13 22.35 6.63 24.72
N ALA A 14 22.38 6.46 26.05
CA ALA A 14 21.41 5.62 26.75
C ALA A 14 19.97 6.13 26.61
N THR A 15 19.76 7.44 26.73
CA THR A 15 18.44 8.06 26.54
C THR A 15 17.95 7.87 25.11
N ALA A 16 18.80 8.08 24.10
CA ALA A 16 18.44 7.86 22.70
C ALA A 16 18.03 6.41 22.45
N LEU A 17 18.81 5.43 22.94
CA LEU A 17 18.49 4.01 22.84
C LEU A 17 17.15 3.67 23.50
N LEU A 18 16.88 4.22 24.69
CA LEU A 18 15.59 4.02 25.36
C LEU A 18 14.43 4.57 24.55
N ILE A 19 14.55 5.79 24.03
CA ILE A 19 13.51 6.43 23.21
C ILE A 19 13.27 5.62 21.92
N THR A 20 14.34 5.20 21.24
CA THR A 20 14.22 4.34 20.05
C THR A 20 13.56 3.01 20.39
N GLY A 21 13.93 2.37 21.50
CA GLY A 21 13.32 1.12 21.96
C GLY A 21 11.82 1.27 22.25
N LEU A 22 11.43 2.35 22.94
CA LEU A 22 10.02 2.67 23.21
C LEU A 22 9.25 2.91 21.91
N LEU A 23 9.83 3.65 20.97
CA LEU A 23 9.21 3.90 19.67
C LEU A 23 9.00 2.60 18.90
N VAL A 24 9.99 1.70 18.88
CA VAL A 24 9.86 0.37 18.26
C VAL A 24 8.73 -0.42 18.91
N VAL A 25 8.63 -0.42 20.24
CA VAL A 25 7.55 -1.10 20.96
C VAL A 25 6.18 -0.54 20.57
N ILE A 26 6.04 0.79 20.49
CA ILE A 26 4.79 1.45 20.07
C ILE A 26 4.43 1.06 18.64
N VAL A 27 5.38 1.15 17.70
CA VAL A 27 5.15 0.81 16.29
C VAL A 27 4.74 -0.66 16.13
N LEU A 28 5.32 -1.58 16.89
CA LEU A 28 4.97 -3.00 16.81
C LEU A 28 3.66 -3.36 17.51
N ASN A 29 3.19 -2.54 18.46
CA ASN A 29 2.02 -2.81 19.29
C ASN A 29 0.99 -1.66 19.23
N PRO A 30 0.14 -1.59 18.17
CA PRO A 30 -0.83 -0.51 17.99
C PRO A 30 -1.74 -0.28 19.20
N MET A 31 -2.12 -1.37 19.89
CA MET A 31 -2.99 -1.34 21.08
C MET A 31 -2.57 -0.31 22.15
N LEU A 32 -1.28 0.03 22.26
CA LEU A 32 -0.80 1.04 23.21
C LEU A 32 -1.36 2.45 22.96
N THR A 33 -1.95 2.69 21.79
CA THR A 33 -2.45 3.99 21.35
C THR A 33 -3.90 3.97 20.90
N TYR A 34 -4.56 2.80 20.95
CA TYR A 34 -5.97 2.62 20.60
C TYR A 34 -6.80 2.29 21.85
N ALA A 35 -8.06 2.71 21.87
CA ALA A 35 -8.99 2.45 22.96
C ALA A 35 -9.58 1.03 22.91
N GLY A 36 -9.67 0.44 21.71
CA GLY A 36 -10.25 -0.87 21.52
C GLY A 36 -9.65 -1.63 20.34
N LYS A 37 -9.97 -2.93 20.31
CA LYS A 37 -9.75 -3.78 19.15
C LYS A 37 -10.94 -4.71 18.94
N THR A 38 -11.26 -5.00 17.69
CA THR A 38 -12.29 -5.97 17.29
C THR A 38 -11.68 -7.01 16.37
N THR A 39 -12.03 -8.27 16.56
CA THR A 39 -11.65 -9.33 15.61
C THR A 39 -12.79 -9.56 14.63
N TYR A 40 -12.47 -9.63 13.35
CA TYR A 40 -13.41 -9.95 12.28
C TYR A 40 -12.70 -10.82 11.24
N ASN A 41 -13.13 -12.07 11.05
CA ASN A 41 -12.41 -13.04 10.23
C ASN A 41 -10.92 -13.13 10.60
N ASN A 42 -10.02 -12.94 9.63
CA ASN A 42 -8.57 -12.88 9.81
C ASN A 42 -8.05 -11.46 10.13
N TYR A 43 -8.94 -10.52 10.43
CA TYR A 43 -8.58 -9.14 10.78
C TYR A 43 -8.61 -8.88 12.28
N THR A 44 -7.64 -8.10 12.76
CA THR A 44 -7.72 -7.36 14.01
C THR A 44 -7.84 -5.87 13.69
N LEU A 45 -8.98 -5.28 13.99
CA LEU A 45 -9.27 -3.87 13.76
C LEU A 45 -8.95 -3.09 15.04
N PHE A 46 -8.01 -2.14 14.97
CA PHE A 46 -7.70 -1.22 16.07
C PHE A 46 -8.43 0.11 15.86
N HIS A 47 -9.20 0.53 16.87
CA HIS A 47 -10.12 1.66 16.77
C HIS A 47 -10.30 2.39 18.10
N ASN A 48 -10.65 3.67 18.02
CA ASN A 48 -11.09 4.52 19.12
C ASN A 48 -12.60 4.79 19.09
N LYS A 49 -13.26 4.62 17.93
CA LYS A 49 -14.69 4.86 17.74
C LYS A 49 -15.42 3.56 17.37
N PRO A 50 -16.73 3.47 17.63
CA PRO A 50 -17.53 2.35 17.14
C PRO A 50 -17.33 2.12 15.65
N LEU A 51 -17.19 0.87 15.25
CA LEU A 51 -16.98 0.49 13.85
C LEU A 51 -18.24 0.75 13.02
N GLU A 52 -18.09 1.41 11.88
CA GLU A 52 -19.16 1.57 10.89
C GLU A 52 -19.40 0.24 10.17
N LYS A 53 -20.67 -0.09 9.88
CA LYS A 53 -21.03 -1.36 9.25
C LYS A 53 -20.44 -1.50 7.85
N GLU A 54 -20.36 -0.38 7.14
CA GLU A 54 -19.83 -0.26 5.78
C GLU A 54 -18.35 -0.63 5.71
N LEU A 55 -17.56 -0.39 6.77
CA LEU A 55 -16.16 -0.82 6.82
C LEU A 55 -16.04 -2.34 6.65
N ILE A 56 -16.93 -3.11 7.27
CA ILE A 56 -16.92 -4.57 7.17
C ILE A 56 -17.14 -5.02 5.72
N ALA A 57 -18.08 -4.40 5.02
CA ALA A 57 -18.33 -4.69 3.61
C ALA A 57 -17.11 -4.37 2.72
N HIS A 58 -16.42 -3.26 2.97
CA HIS A 58 -15.21 -2.89 2.22
C HIS A 58 -14.01 -3.80 2.54
N LEU A 59 -13.93 -4.33 3.77
CA LEU A 59 -12.95 -5.36 4.11
C LEU A 59 -13.24 -6.67 3.39
N ASP A 60 -14.50 -7.07 3.25
CA ASP A 60 -14.88 -8.25 2.47
C ASP A 60 -14.57 -8.07 0.98
N GLU A 61 -14.83 -6.87 0.42
CA GLU A 61 -14.44 -6.54 -0.95
C GLU A 61 -12.91 -6.61 -1.12
N ALA A 62 -12.15 -5.98 -0.22
CA ALA A 62 -10.69 -6.05 -0.23
C ALA A 62 -10.18 -7.49 -0.10
N THR A 63 -10.81 -8.31 0.75
CA THR A 63 -10.51 -9.75 0.90
C THR A 63 -10.67 -10.49 -0.43
N ASN A 64 -11.75 -10.22 -1.15
CA ASN A 64 -12.01 -10.85 -2.44
C ASN A 64 -11.00 -10.43 -3.50
N LEU A 65 -10.53 -9.18 -3.48
CA LEU A 65 -9.45 -8.72 -4.35
C LEU A 65 -8.14 -9.46 -4.05
N ILE A 66 -7.68 -9.48 -2.79
CA ILE A 66 -6.37 -10.07 -2.44
C ILE A 66 -6.32 -11.58 -2.62
N LYS A 67 -7.47 -12.28 -2.63
CA LYS A 67 -7.56 -13.72 -2.94
C LYS A 67 -7.07 -14.09 -4.33
N THR A 68 -7.02 -13.12 -5.25
CA THR A 68 -6.50 -13.35 -6.62
C THR A 68 -4.96 -13.36 -6.67
N SER A 69 -4.29 -12.91 -5.61
CA SER A 69 -2.84 -12.83 -5.55
C SER A 69 -2.20 -14.21 -5.45
N GLU A 70 -1.09 -14.43 -6.17
CA GLU A 70 -0.23 -15.62 -6.00
C GLU A 70 0.37 -15.73 -4.58
N PHE A 71 0.39 -14.63 -3.82
CA PHE A 71 0.88 -14.59 -2.43
C PHE A 71 -0.24 -14.66 -1.40
N TYR A 72 -1.48 -14.92 -1.81
CA TYR A 72 -2.59 -15.02 -0.87
C TYR A 72 -2.31 -16.11 0.17
N ASN A 73 -2.43 -15.72 1.44
CA ASN A 73 -2.31 -16.59 2.59
C ASN A 73 -3.57 -16.44 3.47
N PRO A 74 -4.47 -17.44 3.52
CA PRO A 74 -5.69 -17.35 4.31
C PRO A 74 -5.42 -17.35 5.82
N ASP A 75 -4.26 -17.84 6.26
CA ASP A 75 -3.88 -17.91 7.68
C ASP A 75 -3.22 -16.62 8.17
N LEU A 76 -2.84 -15.71 7.26
CA LEU A 76 -2.25 -14.43 7.64
C LEU A 76 -3.30 -13.57 8.35
N ARG A 77 -2.99 -13.24 9.62
CA ARG A 77 -3.78 -12.28 10.41
C ARG A 77 -3.31 -10.85 10.17
N LEU A 78 -4.18 -10.07 9.56
CA LEU A 78 -3.92 -8.67 9.23
C LEU A 78 -4.44 -7.74 10.33
N GLU A 79 -3.65 -6.73 10.67
CA GLU A 79 -3.99 -5.70 11.63
C GLU A 79 -4.37 -4.41 10.90
N ILE A 80 -5.61 -3.96 11.03
CA ILE A 80 -6.09 -2.73 10.40
C ILE A 80 -6.17 -1.63 11.46
N CYS A 81 -5.32 -0.62 11.32
CA CYS A 81 -5.20 0.49 12.25
C CYS A 81 -5.98 1.69 11.68
N LEU A 82 -7.10 2.05 12.32
CA LEU A 82 -7.99 3.09 11.81
C LEU A 82 -7.50 4.50 12.15
N ASN A 83 -7.82 5.46 11.29
CA ASN A 83 -7.62 6.89 11.55
C ASN A 83 -8.89 7.52 12.12
N ASP A 84 -9.21 7.19 13.36
CA ASP A 84 -10.45 7.58 14.01
C ASP A 84 -10.24 8.38 15.31
N GLY A 85 -9.03 8.93 15.49
CA GLY A 85 -8.63 9.72 16.65
C GLY A 85 -7.47 9.13 17.45
N SER A 86 -6.95 7.97 17.05
CA SER A 86 -5.69 7.44 17.60
C SER A 86 -4.49 8.27 17.17
N LYS A 87 -3.45 8.30 18.03
CA LYS A 87 -2.14 8.88 17.67
C LYS A 87 -1.33 7.97 16.76
N TYR A 88 -1.69 6.68 16.65
CA TYR A 88 -0.90 5.70 15.91
C TYR A 88 -0.67 6.09 14.44
N PRO A 89 -1.69 6.46 13.64
CA PRO A 89 -1.46 6.84 12.25
C PRO A 89 -0.55 8.06 12.12
N GLY A 90 -0.65 9.03 13.04
CA GLY A 90 0.23 10.19 13.09
C GLY A 90 1.69 9.84 13.38
N ILE A 91 1.93 8.87 14.27
CA ILE A 91 3.29 8.35 14.54
C ILE A 91 3.86 7.68 13.29
N ILE A 92 3.07 6.81 12.64
CA ILE A 92 3.52 6.12 11.42
C ILE A 92 3.76 7.13 10.28
N GLN A 93 2.89 8.12 10.12
CA GLN A 93 3.07 9.20 9.15
C GLN A 93 4.35 10.01 9.41
N ALA A 94 4.67 10.31 10.67
CA ALA A 94 5.90 11.02 11.02
C ALA A 94 7.17 10.22 10.65
N LEU A 95 7.10 8.89 10.67
CA LEU A 95 8.23 8.01 10.34
C LEU A 95 8.35 7.71 8.85
N LYS A 96 7.22 7.56 8.15
CA LYS A 96 7.18 7.09 6.75
C LYS A 96 6.83 8.18 5.74
N GLY A 97 6.47 9.37 6.20
CA GLY A 97 5.98 10.45 5.37
C GLY A 97 4.46 10.43 5.19
N ARG A 98 3.97 11.24 4.25
CA ARG A 98 2.53 11.45 4.02
C ARG A 98 2.03 10.52 2.91
N ALA A 99 0.99 9.73 3.21
CA ALA A 99 0.31 8.86 2.26
C ALA A 99 -1.17 8.70 2.65
N PHE A 100 -1.96 8.04 1.79
CA PHE A 100 -3.34 7.67 2.12
C PHE A 100 -3.39 6.58 3.20
N ALA A 101 -2.53 5.58 3.07
CA ALA A 101 -2.34 4.49 4.00
C ALA A 101 -0.92 3.92 3.91
N PHE A 102 -0.60 2.94 4.75
CA PHE A 102 0.65 2.19 4.70
C PHE A 102 0.43 0.72 5.04
N GLY A 103 1.01 -0.17 4.25
CA GLY A 103 1.21 -1.59 4.53
C GLY A 103 2.64 -1.87 5.00
N PHE A 104 2.79 -2.62 6.10
CA PHE A 104 4.09 -3.13 6.56
C PHE A 104 3.91 -4.24 7.59
N TYR A 105 4.81 -5.25 7.58
CA TYR A 105 4.62 -6.50 8.32
C TYR A 105 3.24 -7.10 8.00
N ASN A 106 2.36 -7.19 9.00
CA ASN A 106 0.98 -7.62 8.89
C ASN A 106 -0.01 -6.47 9.13
N LYS A 107 0.45 -5.21 9.08
CA LYS A 107 -0.33 -4.01 9.46
C LYS A 107 -0.67 -3.17 8.25
N VAL A 108 -1.94 -2.80 8.15
CA VAL A 108 -2.44 -1.73 7.29
C VAL A 108 -2.83 -0.56 8.17
N VAL A 109 -2.28 0.62 7.90
CA VAL A 109 -2.54 1.84 8.67
C VAL A 109 -3.20 2.86 7.76
N LEU A 110 -4.47 3.15 8.01
CA LEU A 110 -5.15 4.27 7.35
C LEU A 110 -4.63 5.57 7.96
N VAL A 111 -4.25 6.53 7.12
CA VAL A 111 -3.64 7.81 7.56
C VAL A 111 -4.48 9.00 7.12
N ALA A 112 -5.10 8.90 5.95
CA ALA A 112 -5.98 9.93 5.41
C ALA A 112 -7.42 9.79 5.96
N THR A 113 -8.29 10.75 5.63
CA THR A 113 -9.66 10.77 6.13
C THR A 113 -10.50 9.74 5.39
N THR A 114 -11.15 8.83 6.11
CA THR A 114 -11.92 7.75 5.49
C THR A 114 -13.41 8.08 5.49
N ASN A 115 -14.08 7.86 4.35
CA ASN A 115 -15.54 7.88 4.23
C ASN A 115 -16.02 6.46 3.88
N TYR A 116 -16.45 5.72 4.90
CA TYR A 116 -16.88 4.33 4.73
C TYR A 116 -18.17 4.24 3.90
N LYS A 117 -19.11 5.18 4.04
CA LYS A 117 -20.36 5.13 3.27
C LYS A 117 -20.15 5.23 1.75
N ASN A 118 -19.20 6.07 1.34
CA ASN A 118 -18.93 6.33 -0.06
C ASN A 118 -17.70 5.57 -0.61
N ASN A 119 -17.15 4.61 0.16
CA ASN A 119 -16.02 3.77 -0.23
C ASN A 119 -14.78 4.56 -0.69
N PHE A 120 -14.37 5.61 0.02
CA PHE A 120 -13.13 6.32 -0.31
C PHE A 120 -12.33 6.78 0.89
N VAL A 121 -11.04 6.99 0.67
CA VAL A 121 -10.12 7.70 1.55
C VAL A 121 -9.66 8.98 0.85
N GLU A 122 -9.67 10.10 1.55
CA GLU A 122 -9.39 11.42 0.99
C GLU A 122 -8.16 12.08 1.62
N LEU A 123 -7.27 12.56 0.75
CA LEU A 123 -6.07 13.30 1.13
C LEU A 123 -5.89 14.50 0.19
N ASN A 124 -5.93 15.71 0.75
CA ASN A 124 -5.78 16.97 -0.01
C ASN A 124 -6.76 17.10 -1.20
N GLY A 125 -8.01 16.66 -1.04
CA GLY A 125 -9.03 16.71 -2.09
C GLY A 125 -8.97 15.55 -3.11
N TYR A 126 -7.91 14.73 -3.07
CA TYR A 126 -7.81 13.53 -3.90
C TYR A 126 -8.44 12.34 -3.17
N LYS A 127 -9.23 11.53 -3.89
CA LYS A 127 -9.98 10.40 -3.35
C LYS A 127 -9.45 9.09 -3.90
N TRP A 128 -9.11 8.15 -3.04
CA TRP A 128 -8.77 6.78 -3.40
C TRP A 128 -9.89 5.85 -2.96
N ASN A 129 -10.33 4.93 -3.82
CA ASN A 129 -11.29 3.90 -3.45
C ASN A 129 -10.79 3.11 -2.21
N LEU A 130 -11.60 3.05 -1.15
CA LEU A 130 -11.18 2.50 0.14
C LEU A 130 -10.92 0.99 0.05
N ALA A 131 -11.83 0.22 -0.53
CA ALA A 131 -11.64 -1.22 -0.68
C ALA A 131 -10.39 -1.56 -1.52
N GLN A 132 -10.16 -0.83 -2.61
CA GLN A 132 -8.96 -1.00 -3.44
C GLN A 132 -7.68 -0.56 -2.70
N LEU A 133 -7.71 0.55 -1.95
CA LEU A 133 -6.57 0.98 -1.13
C LEU A 133 -6.24 -0.05 -0.04
N LEU A 134 -7.26 -0.58 0.64
CA LEU A 134 -7.09 -1.65 1.61
C LEU A 134 -6.42 -2.86 0.95
N ALA A 135 -6.93 -3.31 -0.20
CA ALA A 135 -6.33 -4.41 -0.95
C ALA A 135 -4.87 -4.14 -1.33
N HIS A 136 -4.55 -2.94 -1.81
CA HIS A 136 -3.17 -2.50 -2.13
C HIS A 136 -2.24 -2.69 -0.92
N GLU A 137 -2.60 -2.11 0.22
CA GLU A 137 -1.75 -2.18 1.42
C GLU A 137 -1.67 -3.60 2.03
N MET A 138 -2.74 -4.39 1.90
CA MET A 138 -2.75 -5.80 2.29
C MET A 138 -1.81 -6.63 1.41
N ILE A 139 -1.65 -6.31 0.13
CA ILE A 139 -0.69 -7.00 -0.74
C ILE A 139 0.75 -6.72 -0.31
N HIS A 140 1.07 -5.52 0.17
CA HIS A 140 2.37 -5.28 0.80
C HIS A 140 2.60 -6.15 2.04
N CYS A 141 1.55 -6.42 2.81
CA CYS A 141 1.63 -7.35 3.93
C CYS A 141 1.86 -8.80 3.46
N LEU A 142 1.17 -9.24 2.41
CA LEU A 142 1.36 -10.58 1.81
C LEU A 142 2.75 -10.74 1.17
N GLN A 143 3.24 -9.71 0.47
CA GLN A 143 4.62 -9.66 -0.02
C GLN A 143 5.61 -9.84 1.13
N PHE A 144 5.38 -9.18 2.26
CA PHE A 144 6.21 -9.32 3.46
C PHE A 144 6.11 -10.72 4.07
N ASP A 145 4.90 -11.25 4.25
CA ASP A 145 4.66 -12.58 4.82
C ASP A 145 5.36 -13.67 4.00
N LYS A 146 5.20 -13.64 2.68
CA LYS A 146 5.78 -14.62 1.76
C LYS A 146 7.31 -14.57 1.73
N ARG A 147 7.91 -13.37 1.71
CA ARG A 147 9.35 -13.19 1.44
C ARG A 147 10.19 -12.96 2.69
N GLY A 148 9.57 -12.47 3.76
CA GLY A 148 10.23 -12.06 5.00
C GLY A 148 11.04 -10.77 4.86
N PHE A 149 11.54 -10.29 6.00
CA PHE A 149 12.19 -8.98 6.13
C PHE A 149 13.33 -8.73 5.14
N TRP A 150 14.23 -9.69 4.97
CA TRP A 150 15.44 -9.51 4.13
C TRP A 150 15.16 -9.51 2.63
N ARG A 151 14.01 -10.03 2.21
CA ARG A 151 13.65 -10.20 0.79
C ARG A 151 12.45 -9.34 0.39
N SER A 152 12.14 -8.33 1.18
CA SER A 152 11.10 -7.34 0.92
C SER A 152 11.69 -5.92 0.90
N ASN A 153 11.00 -4.99 0.23
CA ASN A 153 11.41 -3.59 0.28
C ASN A 153 11.21 -3.00 1.69
N PRO A 154 12.08 -2.06 2.11
CA PRO A 154 13.14 -1.41 1.34
C PRO A 154 14.48 -2.18 1.30
N VAL A 155 14.60 -3.33 1.99
CA VAL A 155 15.87 -4.06 2.12
C VAL A 155 16.30 -4.71 0.82
N ALA A 156 15.37 -5.35 0.10
CA ALA A 156 15.63 -6.05 -1.15
C ALA A 156 15.83 -5.12 -2.36
N LYS A 157 15.42 -3.85 -2.26
CA LYS A 157 15.55 -2.83 -3.30
C LYS A 157 14.97 -3.24 -4.66
N PHE A 158 13.83 -3.91 -4.67
CA PHE A 158 13.07 -4.13 -5.90
C PHE A 158 12.71 -2.79 -6.56
N PRO A 159 12.78 -2.70 -7.91
CA PRO A 159 12.29 -1.54 -8.65
C PRO A 159 10.86 -1.18 -8.26
N ALA A 160 10.56 0.13 -8.19
CA ALA A 160 9.26 0.63 -7.77
C ALA A 160 8.12 0.05 -8.63
N TRP A 161 8.32 -0.05 -9.96
CA TRP A 161 7.29 -0.58 -10.85
C TRP A 161 6.87 -2.01 -10.54
N LYS A 162 7.79 -2.85 -10.06
CA LYS A 162 7.47 -4.23 -9.66
C LYS A 162 6.87 -4.29 -8.28
N TRP A 163 7.38 -3.47 -7.36
CA TRP A 163 6.98 -3.54 -5.96
C TRP A 163 5.62 -2.90 -5.70
N GLU A 164 5.36 -1.72 -6.28
CA GLU A 164 4.11 -0.97 -6.16
C GLU A 164 3.09 -1.35 -7.25
N GLY A 165 3.54 -1.77 -8.44
CA GLY A 165 2.64 -2.09 -9.55
C GLY A 165 1.80 -3.35 -9.33
N TYR A 166 2.30 -4.33 -8.58
CA TYR A 166 1.55 -5.56 -8.28
C TYR A 166 0.42 -5.37 -7.26
N PRO A 167 0.61 -4.66 -6.14
CA PRO A 167 -0.49 -4.19 -5.30
C PRO A 167 -1.59 -3.48 -6.10
N GLU A 168 -1.23 -2.55 -7.00
CA GLU A 168 -2.21 -1.90 -7.88
C GLU A 168 -2.87 -2.92 -8.82
N TYR A 169 -2.12 -3.84 -9.45
CA TYR A 169 -2.69 -4.90 -10.29
C TYR A 169 -3.76 -5.72 -9.56
N VAL A 170 -3.48 -6.16 -8.34
CA VAL A 170 -4.45 -6.96 -7.56
C VAL A 170 -5.63 -6.11 -7.09
N ALA A 171 -5.41 -4.85 -6.73
CA ALA A 171 -6.47 -3.96 -6.26
C ALA A 171 -7.41 -3.50 -7.39
N ARG A 172 -6.89 -3.27 -8.60
CA ARG A 172 -7.61 -2.64 -9.73
C ARG A 172 -8.34 -3.66 -10.60
N GLN A 173 -9.33 -4.31 -10.01
CA GLN A 173 -10.10 -5.39 -10.67
C GLN A 173 -11.56 -5.01 -10.97
N HIS A 174 -11.93 -3.73 -10.91
CA HIS A 174 -13.26 -3.31 -11.34
C HIS A 174 -13.40 -3.41 -12.88
N PRO A 175 -14.61 -3.57 -13.45
CA PRO A 175 -14.78 -3.82 -14.88
C PRO A 175 -14.09 -2.82 -15.82
N GLY A 176 -14.05 -1.52 -15.47
CA GLY A 176 -13.38 -0.47 -16.24
C GLY A 176 -11.85 -0.39 -16.09
N GLN A 177 -11.26 -1.32 -15.32
CA GLN A 177 -9.84 -1.35 -14.98
C GLN A 177 -9.12 -2.61 -15.49
N LYS A 178 -9.81 -3.64 -15.98
CA LYS A 178 -9.18 -4.90 -16.40
C LYS A 178 -8.55 -4.90 -17.78
N ASP A 179 -8.94 -3.95 -18.63
CA ASP A 179 -8.51 -3.90 -20.03
C ASP A 179 -7.25 -3.03 -20.17
N LEU A 180 -6.12 -3.68 -20.48
CA LEU A 180 -4.83 -3.00 -20.58
C LEU A 180 -4.82 -1.93 -21.69
N SER A 181 -5.43 -2.21 -22.86
CA SER A 181 -5.47 -1.26 -23.97
C SER A 181 -6.25 0.00 -23.58
N LYS A 182 -7.42 -0.15 -22.95
CA LYS A 182 -8.21 0.99 -22.45
C LYS A 182 -7.50 1.75 -21.33
N ASN A 183 -6.73 1.05 -20.50
CA ASN A 183 -5.95 1.71 -19.46
C ASN A 183 -4.79 2.53 -20.06
N ILE A 184 -4.13 2.01 -21.11
CA ILE A 184 -3.12 2.77 -21.87
C ILE A 184 -3.77 4.01 -22.51
N ASP A 185 -4.94 3.87 -23.14
CA ASP A 185 -5.69 5.01 -23.69
C ASP A 185 -5.95 6.08 -22.62
N ARG A 186 -6.42 5.67 -21.44
CA ARG A 186 -6.70 6.56 -20.32
C ARG A 186 -5.43 7.28 -19.86
N LEU A 187 -4.30 6.58 -19.76
CA LEU A 187 -3.02 7.19 -19.40
C LEU A 187 -2.59 8.24 -20.43
N LEU A 188 -2.59 7.90 -21.71
CA LEU A 188 -2.18 8.79 -22.79
C LEU A 188 -3.08 10.04 -22.86
N LEU A 189 -4.39 9.87 -22.73
CA LEU A 189 -5.34 10.97 -22.70
C LEU A 189 -5.10 11.87 -21.48
N THR A 190 -4.91 11.28 -20.31
CA THR A 190 -4.66 12.04 -19.06
C THR A 190 -3.38 12.85 -19.17
N GLU A 191 -2.29 12.27 -19.66
CA GLU A 191 -1.01 12.97 -19.83
C GLU A 191 -1.08 14.15 -20.82
N GLN A 192 -2.01 14.09 -21.78
CA GLN A 192 -2.27 15.18 -22.72
C GLN A 192 -3.16 16.28 -22.13
N THR A 193 -4.10 15.94 -21.25
CA THR A 193 -5.21 16.84 -20.87
C THR A 193 -5.15 17.33 -19.43
N ALA A 194 -4.49 16.60 -18.52
CA ALA A 194 -4.44 16.94 -17.10
C ALA A 194 -2.98 17.03 -16.62
N HIS A 195 -2.67 18.15 -15.97
CA HIS A 195 -1.32 18.46 -15.49
C HIS A 195 -1.15 18.28 -13.97
N ASN A 196 -2.14 17.70 -13.28
CA ASN A 196 -2.14 17.53 -11.82
C ASN A 196 -1.57 16.18 -11.35
N ASN A 197 -0.98 15.38 -12.26
CA ASN A 197 -0.40 14.07 -11.97
C ASN A 197 -1.39 13.04 -11.39
N TRP A 198 -2.69 13.21 -11.64
CA TRP A 198 -3.77 12.39 -11.11
C TRP A 198 -4.63 11.80 -12.23
N ILE A 199 -4.91 10.50 -12.16
CA ILE A 199 -5.83 9.79 -13.05
C ILE A 199 -7.10 9.50 -12.29
N GLN A 200 -8.22 10.01 -12.79
CA GLN A 200 -9.54 9.78 -12.23
C GLN A 200 -10.23 8.59 -12.90
N PHE A 201 -10.93 7.80 -12.09
CA PHE A 201 -11.79 6.71 -12.51
C PHE A 201 -13.28 7.11 -12.47
N ASP A 202 -14.13 6.27 -13.07
CA ASP A 202 -15.57 6.53 -13.19
C ASP A 202 -16.27 6.64 -11.83
N ASP A 203 -15.72 6.02 -10.77
CA ASP A 203 -16.23 6.11 -9.40
C ASP A 203 -15.82 7.40 -8.67
N SER A 204 -15.25 8.37 -9.39
CA SER A 204 -14.70 9.63 -8.86
C SER A 204 -13.52 9.48 -7.92
N THR A 205 -12.94 8.29 -7.81
CA THR A 205 -11.65 8.06 -7.16
C THR A 205 -10.52 8.06 -8.19
N GLY A 206 -9.29 7.79 -7.79
CA GLY A 206 -8.16 7.81 -8.69
C GLY A 206 -6.87 7.26 -8.10
N THR A 207 -5.78 7.49 -8.83
CA THR A 207 -4.41 7.28 -8.37
C THR A 207 -3.48 8.28 -9.05
N VAL A 208 -2.24 8.35 -8.57
CA VAL A 208 -1.20 9.18 -9.18
C VAL A 208 -0.61 8.48 -10.40
N ILE A 209 -0.21 9.26 -11.42
CA ILE A 209 0.34 8.72 -12.68
C ILE A 209 1.49 7.72 -12.47
N PRO A 210 2.47 7.93 -11.55
CA PRO A 210 3.53 6.96 -11.33
C PRO A 210 3.02 5.57 -10.92
N TYR A 211 2.02 5.50 -10.06
CA TYR A 211 1.43 4.23 -9.60
C TYR A 211 0.64 3.58 -10.74
N TYR A 212 -0.08 4.40 -11.52
CA TYR A 212 -0.77 3.94 -12.72
C TYR A 212 0.19 3.32 -13.74
N ARG A 213 1.32 3.98 -14.03
CA ARG A 213 2.35 3.45 -14.94
C ARG A 213 2.92 2.14 -14.44
N ASN A 214 3.25 2.06 -13.15
CA ASN A 214 3.75 0.84 -12.51
C ASN A 214 2.75 -0.32 -12.67
N TRP A 215 1.46 -0.02 -12.43
CA TRP A 215 0.37 -0.96 -12.63
C TRP A 215 0.32 -1.50 -14.06
N LEU A 216 0.35 -0.63 -15.09
CA LEU A 216 0.28 -1.08 -16.49
C LEU A 216 1.44 -2.00 -16.87
N LEU A 217 2.66 -1.72 -16.38
CA LEU A 217 3.81 -2.57 -16.65
C LEU A 217 3.65 -3.97 -16.04
N VAL A 218 3.13 -4.06 -14.81
CA VAL A 218 2.84 -5.35 -14.18
C VAL A 218 1.68 -6.05 -14.89
N GLN A 219 0.62 -5.33 -15.22
CA GLN A 219 -0.52 -5.86 -15.98
C GLN A 219 -0.06 -6.45 -17.32
N PHE A 220 0.80 -5.75 -18.07
CA PHE A 220 1.40 -6.26 -19.30
C PHE A 220 2.20 -7.55 -19.07
N CYS A 221 3.01 -7.59 -18.01
CA CYS A 221 3.80 -8.79 -17.71
C CYS A 221 2.91 -10.00 -17.36
N LEU A 222 1.86 -9.81 -16.58
CA LEU A 222 0.99 -10.89 -16.12
C LEU A 222 -0.01 -11.32 -17.20
N ASP A 223 -0.72 -10.37 -17.80
CA ASP A 223 -1.85 -10.67 -18.69
C ASP A 223 -1.38 -11.01 -20.11
N ILE A 224 -0.33 -10.35 -20.60
CA ILE A 224 0.14 -10.49 -22.00
C ILE A 224 1.36 -11.39 -22.11
N LYS A 225 2.35 -11.22 -21.23
CA LYS A 225 3.55 -12.08 -21.21
C LYS A 225 3.35 -13.36 -20.40
N HIS A 226 2.20 -13.52 -19.75
CA HIS A 226 1.84 -14.70 -18.94
C HIS A 226 2.88 -15.03 -17.85
N MET A 227 3.52 -13.99 -17.29
CA MET A 227 4.48 -14.14 -16.21
C MET A 227 3.75 -14.27 -14.88
N THR A 228 4.24 -15.13 -13.98
CA THR A 228 3.87 -15.06 -12.56
C THR A 228 4.49 -13.82 -11.93
N TYR A 229 4.00 -13.38 -10.78
CA TYR A 229 4.59 -12.22 -10.13
C TYR A 229 5.98 -12.53 -9.53
N GLU A 230 6.24 -13.77 -9.12
CA GLU A 230 7.61 -14.23 -8.79
C GLU A 230 8.56 -14.12 -9.99
N GLN A 231 8.10 -14.43 -11.20
CA GLN A 231 8.86 -14.23 -12.43
C GLN A 231 9.09 -12.74 -12.71
N VAL A 232 8.09 -11.89 -12.51
CA VAL A 232 8.26 -10.43 -12.64
C VAL A 232 9.32 -9.91 -11.67
N LEU A 233 9.30 -10.33 -10.41
CA LEU A 233 10.29 -9.91 -9.42
C LEU A 233 11.73 -10.34 -9.75
N SER A 234 11.89 -11.52 -10.35
CA SER A 234 13.21 -12.09 -10.68
C SER A 234 13.74 -11.69 -12.06
N ASP A 235 12.87 -11.24 -12.97
CA ASP A 235 13.26 -10.77 -14.30
C ASP A 235 14.24 -9.59 -14.22
N THR A 236 15.32 -9.61 -14.98
CA THR A 236 16.32 -8.52 -14.94
C THR A 236 16.07 -7.45 -16.01
N THR A 237 15.01 -7.59 -16.80
CA THR A 237 14.66 -6.61 -17.83
C THR A 237 14.37 -5.24 -17.21
N GLY A 238 14.99 -4.19 -17.75
CA GLY A 238 14.82 -2.82 -17.27
C GLY A 238 13.41 -2.27 -17.55
N GLU A 239 12.93 -1.39 -16.67
CA GLU A 239 11.59 -0.75 -16.76
C GLU A 239 11.32 -0.17 -18.16
N GLU A 240 12.29 0.58 -18.70
CA GLU A 240 12.19 1.23 -20.01
C GLU A 240 12.03 0.25 -21.17
N ILE A 241 12.65 -0.94 -21.06
CA ILE A 241 12.54 -1.99 -22.08
C ILE A 241 11.16 -2.62 -22.00
N VAL A 242 10.66 -2.93 -20.80
CA VAL A 242 9.30 -3.48 -20.60
C VAL A 242 8.26 -2.48 -21.09
N ARG A 243 8.44 -1.19 -20.78
CA ARG A 243 7.58 -0.10 -21.24
C ARG A 243 7.55 -0.01 -22.77
N LYS A 244 8.71 -0.11 -23.42
CA LYS A 244 8.79 -0.14 -24.89
C LYS A 244 8.05 -1.36 -25.45
N GLN A 245 8.28 -2.56 -24.90
CA GLN A 245 7.58 -3.78 -25.32
C GLN A 245 6.05 -3.66 -25.19
N MET A 246 5.58 -3.08 -24.09
CA MET A 246 4.16 -2.82 -23.86
C MET A 246 3.57 -1.88 -24.92
N MET A 247 4.25 -0.77 -25.21
CA MET A 247 3.78 0.18 -26.22
C MET A 247 3.87 -0.40 -27.64
N ASP A 248 4.91 -1.18 -27.94
CA ASP A 248 5.03 -1.89 -29.22
C ASP A 248 3.87 -2.88 -29.38
N TRP A 249 3.52 -3.66 -28.34
CA TRP A 249 2.35 -4.55 -28.36
C TRP A 249 1.04 -3.78 -28.58
N TYR A 250 0.83 -2.68 -27.85
CA TYR A 250 -0.38 -1.86 -27.94
C TYR A 250 -0.57 -1.25 -29.35
N ASN A 251 0.51 -0.82 -30.00
CA ASN A 251 0.46 -0.24 -31.34
C ASN A 251 0.19 -1.25 -32.47
N HIS A 252 0.30 -2.56 -32.20
CA HIS A 252 0.08 -3.63 -33.19
C HIS A 252 -1.26 -4.37 -32.99
N GLN A 253 -2.15 -3.84 -32.16
CA GLN A 253 -3.52 -4.38 -32.01
C GLN A 253 -4.47 -3.92 -33.12
#